data_AF-A0A940F2A2-F1
#
_entry.id   AF-A0A940F2A2-F1
#
_cell.length_a   1.000
_cell.length_b   1.000
_cell.length_c   1.000
_cell.angle_alpha   90.00
_cell.angle_beta   90.00
_cell.angle_gamma   90.00
#
_symmetry.space_group_name_H-M   'P 1'
#
loop_
_entity.id
_entity.type
_entity.pdbx_description
1 polymer ?
#
loop_
_entity_poly.entity_id
_entity_poly.type
_entity_poly.pdbx_seq_one_letter_code
_entity_poly.pdbx_strand_id
1 'polypeptide(L)'
;MGAEDWYRAEQWSAAQAEAFEARLARARPSSRAQYVRIQGCILGDSDDPADRAVARSMLERALALAVDPEHRDQMSEIAAHADLAGLDRRAGDPEGEYQHWRAAYELKAAYPNFSVGAELRLARLIAEQRWEQRFDEADRMLAETLGRGLIFGDERFEYARAKMRLATARGHADLAAAYARGAMSLVATDAPTIRRHPTVGRILRRGGDDTELERIARDGVAERGSAVIDEFRDDNGEVRWCWELIERLEGVEPGSAQAAEDAQEAQFAAVLCEVRAAGIAAYSLHDLPGMPPPTAAVARAVGPLLIRAYAAVGDDSREVIARALRHVRYRAVAGDAAVTWFGELVNPDILGGGAPPTAEAGARRRLKHSLGQTVGLLAGRHHAPQIAGFISDPVHGDARVWLFDALARGKEDAVESLLALVDHPDDGLNWRAFDVLCKLRSERAEPLMRAHAARERPARATTDEQRTQQVFGDIARAGLERLAAARAAGKSIR
;
A
#
# COMPACT_ATOMS: atom_id res chain seq x y z
N MET A 1 -17.39 -24.27 -14.69
CA MET A 1 -17.83 -23.45 -13.54
C MET A 1 -18.24 -24.39 -12.43
N GLY A 2 -17.63 -24.28 -11.24
CA GLY A 2 -18.04 -25.08 -10.08
C GLY A 2 -19.44 -24.69 -9.63
N ALA A 3 -20.05 -25.47 -8.72
CA ALA A 3 -21.38 -25.19 -8.18
C ALA A 3 -21.53 -23.82 -7.47
N GLU A 4 -20.43 -23.08 -7.28
CA GLU A 4 -20.35 -21.81 -6.54
C GLU A 4 -20.60 -20.55 -7.40
N ASP A 5 -20.54 -20.62 -8.73
CA ASP A 5 -20.60 -19.43 -9.62
C ASP A 5 -21.96 -19.24 -10.35
N TRP A 6 -23.07 -19.50 -9.68
CA TRP A 6 -24.40 -19.45 -10.33
C TRP A 6 -24.89 -18.04 -10.70
N TYR A 7 -24.24 -16.99 -10.19
CA TYR A 7 -24.59 -15.57 -10.38
C TYR A 7 -23.58 -14.84 -11.29
N ARG A 8 -22.88 -15.59 -12.15
CA ARG A 8 -21.85 -15.09 -13.06
C ARG A 8 -22.03 -15.57 -14.51
N ALA A 9 -23.27 -15.64 -14.98
CA ALA A 9 -23.54 -16.05 -16.35
C ALA A 9 -23.14 -14.95 -17.35
N GLU A 10 -22.35 -15.30 -18.37
CA GLU A 10 -21.89 -14.38 -19.42
C GLU A 10 -22.95 -14.11 -20.51
N GLN A 11 -24.03 -14.91 -20.54
CA GLN A 11 -25.15 -14.81 -21.48
C GLN A 11 -26.46 -14.94 -20.71
N TRP A 12 -27.55 -14.36 -21.22
CA TRP A 12 -28.84 -14.36 -20.53
C TRP A 12 -30.01 -15.01 -21.31
N SER A 13 -30.13 -16.33 -21.20
CA SER A 13 -31.28 -17.10 -21.68
C SER A 13 -32.39 -17.22 -20.63
N ALA A 14 -33.60 -17.59 -21.07
CA ALA A 14 -34.73 -17.84 -20.17
C ALA A 14 -34.42 -18.92 -19.10
N ALA A 15 -33.69 -19.97 -19.47
CA ALA A 15 -33.28 -21.01 -18.52
C ALA A 15 -32.29 -20.51 -17.46
N GLN A 16 -31.38 -19.60 -17.84
CA GLN A 16 -30.46 -18.96 -16.89
C GLN A 16 -31.22 -18.03 -15.95
N ALA A 17 -32.18 -17.27 -16.47
CA ALA A 17 -33.04 -16.42 -15.66
C ALA A 17 -33.82 -17.23 -14.60
N GLU A 18 -34.48 -18.32 -15.00
CA GLU A 18 -35.21 -19.19 -14.07
C GLU A 18 -34.28 -19.79 -12.99
N ALA A 19 -33.12 -20.31 -13.39
CA ALA A 19 -32.14 -20.88 -12.46
C ALA A 19 -31.57 -19.85 -11.48
N PHE A 20 -31.35 -18.62 -11.95
CA PHE A 20 -30.88 -17.50 -11.13
C PHE A 20 -31.93 -17.10 -10.10
N GLU A 21 -33.19 -16.88 -10.51
CA GLU A 21 -34.26 -16.50 -9.58
C GLU A 21 -34.52 -17.58 -8.52
N ALA A 22 -34.53 -18.86 -8.92
CA ALA A 22 -34.72 -19.98 -7.99
C ALA A 22 -33.61 -20.08 -6.93
N ARG A 23 -32.38 -19.64 -7.25
CA ARG A 23 -31.27 -19.58 -6.29
C ARG A 23 -31.30 -18.30 -5.46
N LEU A 24 -31.59 -17.16 -6.08
CA LEU A 24 -31.70 -15.88 -5.40
C LEU A 24 -32.80 -15.89 -4.33
N ALA A 25 -33.94 -16.54 -4.61
CA ALA A 25 -35.02 -16.72 -3.64
C ALA A 25 -34.57 -17.46 -2.36
N ARG A 26 -33.61 -18.39 -2.48
CA ARG A 26 -33.03 -19.14 -1.35
C ARG A 26 -31.84 -18.44 -0.69
N ALA A 27 -31.27 -17.43 -1.33
CA ALA A 27 -30.16 -16.66 -0.78
C ALA A 27 -30.62 -15.82 0.43
N ARG A 28 -29.69 -15.58 1.35
CA ARG A 28 -29.88 -14.67 2.49
C ARG A 28 -30.26 -13.27 1.97
N PRO A 29 -31.26 -12.59 2.56
CA PRO A 29 -31.67 -11.26 2.12
C PRO A 29 -30.50 -10.27 1.98
N SER A 30 -29.59 -10.25 2.95
CA SER A 30 -28.41 -9.38 2.97
C SER A 30 -27.37 -9.65 1.87
N SER A 31 -27.49 -10.74 1.11
CA SER A 31 -26.58 -11.06 -0.01
C SER A 31 -27.22 -10.87 -1.39
N ARG A 32 -28.54 -10.65 -1.45
CA ARG A 32 -29.28 -10.62 -2.72
C ARG A 32 -28.86 -9.46 -3.61
N ALA A 33 -28.74 -8.25 -3.05
CA ALA A 33 -28.31 -7.06 -3.78
C ALA A 33 -26.96 -7.29 -4.47
N GLN A 34 -25.99 -7.85 -3.73
CA GLN A 34 -24.67 -8.18 -4.26
C GLN A 34 -24.73 -9.20 -5.41
N TYR A 35 -25.50 -10.28 -5.30
CA TYR A 35 -25.62 -11.28 -6.37
C TYR A 35 -26.27 -10.71 -7.63
N VAL A 36 -27.35 -9.94 -7.47
CA VAL A 36 -28.02 -9.26 -8.60
C VAL A 36 -27.07 -8.28 -9.27
N ARG A 37 -26.32 -7.50 -8.50
CA ARG A 37 -25.33 -6.55 -9.04
C ARG A 37 -24.22 -7.27 -9.80
N ILE A 38 -23.64 -8.34 -9.26
CA ILE A 38 -22.55 -9.07 -9.93
C ILE A 38 -23.03 -9.61 -11.28
N GLN A 39 -24.23 -10.21 -11.33
CA GLN A 39 -24.81 -10.69 -12.59
C GLN A 39 -25.07 -9.53 -13.57
N GLY A 40 -25.63 -8.41 -13.09
CA GLY A 40 -25.86 -7.22 -13.90
C GLY A 40 -24.57 -6.63 -14.48
N CYS A 41 -23.51 -6.52 -13.68
CA CYS A 41 -22.19 -6.05 -14.13
C CYS A 41 -21.62 -6.94 -15.24
N ILE A 42 -21.70 -8.27 -15.10
CA ILE A 42 -21.17 -9.22 -16.09
C ILE A 42 -21.93 -9.10 -17.42
N LEU A 43 -23.26 -9.07 -17.38
CA LEU A 43 -24.07 -8.88 -18.59
C LEU A 43 -23.86 -7.50 -19.22
N GLY A 44 -23.57 -6.49 -18.40
CA GLY A 44 -23.29 -5.13 -18.85
C GLY A 44 -22.02 -5.02 -19.70
N ASP A 45 -21.10 -5.97 -19.54
CA ASP A 45 -19.89 -6.07 -20.35
C ASP A 45 -20.12 -6.67 -21.75
N SER A 46 -21.27 -7.32 -21.99
CA SER A 46 -21.62 -7.93 -23.27
C SER A 46 -21.75 -6.90 -24.41
N ASP A 47 -21.36 -7.32 -25.63
CA ASP A 47 -21.58 -6.58 -26.87
C ASP A 47 -23.03 -6.68 -27.36
N ASP A 48 -23.81 -7.65 -26.87
CA ASP A 48 -25.23 -7.80 -27.21
C ASP A 48 -26.10 -6.71 -26.51
N PRO A 49 -26.83 -5.87 -27.26
CA PRO A 49 -27.77 -4.90 -26.69
C PRO A 49 -28.84 -5.53 -25.79
N ALA A 50 -29.28 -6.77 -26.06
CA ALA A 50 -30.28 -7.46 -25.25
C ALA A 50 -29.75 -7.81 -23.86
N ASP A 51 -28.52 -8.34 -23.77
CA ASP A 51 -27.86 -8.61 -22.49
C ASP A 51 -27.67 -7.31 -21.69
N ARG A 52 -27.29 -6.20 -22.34
CA ARG A 52 -27.16 -4.89 -21.68
C ARG A 52 -28.48 -4.32 -21.17
N ALA A 53 -29.59 -4.58 -21.86
CA ALA A 53 -30.92 -4.19 -21.37
C ALA A 53 -31.29 -4.97 -20.10
N VAL A 54 -30.98 -6.27 -20.07
CA VAL A 54 -31.13 -7.09 -18.86
C VAL A 54 -30.22 -6.59 -17.74
N ALA A 55 -28.96 -6.30 -18.05
CA ALA A 55 -27.99 -5.77 -17.10
C ALA A 55 -28.51 -4.53 -16.38
N ARG A 56 -29.05 -3.56 -17.12
CA ARG A 56 -29.67 -2.36 -16.54
C ARG A 56 -30.79 -2.71 -15.57
N SER A 57 -31.74 -3.54 -15.99
CA SER A 57 -32.86 -3.96 -15.14
C SER A 57 -32.39 -4.66 -13.86
N MET A 58 -31.34 -5.47 -13.95
CA MET A 58 -30.73 -6.08 -12.78
C MET A 58 -30.09 -5.05 -11.84
N LEU A 59 -29.30 -4.12 -12.37
CA LEU A 59 -28.64 -3.11 -11.55
C LEU A 59 -29.65 -2.17 -10.87
N GLU A 60 -30.72 -1.79 -11.55
CA GLU A 60 -31.86 -1.06 -10.97
C GLU A 60 -32.54 -1.87 -9.85
N ARG A 61 -32.73 -3.18 -10.04
CA ARG A 61 -33.23 -4.07 -8.99
C ARG A 61 -32.24 -4.20 -7.83
N ALA A 62 -30.94 -4.23 -8.09
CA ALA A 62 -29.91 -4.26 -7.06
C ALA A 62 -29.96 -2.99 -6.20
N LEU A 63 -30.15 -1.82 -6.80
CA LEU A 63 -30.39 -0.56 -6.07
C LEU A 63 -31.63 -0.65 -5.18
N ALA A 64 -32.76 -1.14 -5.74
CA ALA A 64 -33.99 -1.30 -4.97
C ALA A 64 -33.83 -2.25 -3.76
N LEU A 65 -33.03 -3.30 -3.91
CA LEU A 65 -32.70 -4.22 -2.80
C LEU A 65 -31.71 -3.61 -1.80
N ALA A 66 -30.76 -2.80 -2.26
CA ALA A 66 -29.69 -2.24 -1.44
C ALA A 66 -30.17 -1.15 -0.47
N VAL A 67 -31.27 -0.47 -0.80
CA VAL A 67 -31.87 0.59 0.04
C VAL A 67 -32.92 0.06 1.03
N ASP A 68 -33.16 -1.26 1.06
CA ASP A 68 -34.06 -1.89 2.03
C ASP A 68 -33.60 -1.57 3.47
N PRO A 69 -34.43 -0.91 4.30
CA PRO A 69 -34.06 -0.56 5.68
C PRO A 69 -33.64 -1.76 6.54
N GLU A 70 -34.19 -2.95 6.28
CA GLU A 70 -33.88 -4.16 7.05
C GLU A 70 -32.54 -4.78 6.64
N HIS A 71 -32.10 -4.58 5.40
CA HIS A 71 -30.95 -5.28 4.81
C HIS A 71 -30.05 -4.36 3.97
N ARG A 72 -29.88 -3.10 4.43
CA ARG A 72 -29.16 -2.08 3.67
C ARG A 72 -27.74 -2.53 3.31
N ASP A 73 -27.41 -2.45 2.02
CA ASP A 73 -26.10 -2.80 1.47
C ASP A 73 -25.53 -1.63 0.66
N GLN A 74 -24.96 -0.66 1.38
CA GLN A 74 -24.40 0.57 0.78
C GLN A 74 -23.27 0.28 -0.22
N MET A 75 -22.51 -0.79 -0.03
CA MET A 75 -21.45 -1.16 -0.97
C MET A 75 -22.05 -1.57 -2.32
N SER A 76 -23.09 -2.41 -2.31
CA SER A 76 -23.79 -2.78 -3.53
C SER A 76 -24.54 -1.60 -4.14
N GLU A 77 -25.06 -0.67 -3.34
CA GLU A 77 -25.70 0.57 -3.81
C GLU A 77 -24.73 1.45 -4.62
N ILE A 78 -23.57 1.78 -4.03
CA ILE A 78 -22.52 2.59 -4.66
C ILE A 78 -22.01 1.90 -5.94
N ALA A 79 -21.75 0.59 -5.87
CA ALA A 79 -21.26 -0.16 -7.02
C ALA A 79 -22.30 -0.29 -8.13
N ALA A 80 -23.60 -0.46 -7.82
CA ALA A 80 -24.65 -0.53 -8.83
C ALA A 80 -24.82 0.79 -9.58
N HIS A 81 -24.72 1.94 -8.90
CA HIS A 81 -24.66 3.24 -9.57
C HIS A 81 -23.44 3.36 -10.50
N ALA A 82 -22.26 2.92 -10.06
CA ALA A 82 -21.07 2.92 -10.91
C ALA A 82 -21.24 2.05 -12.17
N ASP A 83 -21.83 0.86 -12.01
CA ASP A 83 -22.09 -0.08 -13.10
C ASP A 83 -23.13 0.51 -14.09
N LEU A 84 -24.21 1.15 -13.59
CA LEU A 84 -25.21 1.83 -14.42
C LEU A 84 -24.63 3.03 -15.19
N ALA A 85 -23.80 3.85 -14.54
CA ALA A 85 -23.09 4.93 -15.23
C ALA A 85 -22.19 4.38 -16.36
N GLY A 86 -21.60 3.19 -16.17
CA GLY A 86 -20.88 2.47 -17.22
C GLY A 86 -21.78 2.11 -18.42
N LEU A 87 -23.02 1.68 -18.18
CA LEU A 87 -24.00 1.40 -19.23
C LEU A 87 -24.47 2.67 -19.95
N ASP A 88 -24.73 3.76 -19.23
CA ASP A 88 -25.13 5.05 -19.82
C ASP A 88 -24.03 5.61 -20.73
N ARG A 89 -22.76 5.52 -20.30
CA ARG A 89 -21.62 5.88 -21.14
C ARG A 89 -21.61 5.10 -22.46
N ARG A 90 -21.82 3.77 -22.40
CA ARG A 90 -21.85 2.91 -23.60
C ARG A 90 -23.05 3.24 -24.51
N ALA A 91 -24.16 3.68 -23.92
CA ALA A 91 -25.34 4.12 -24.65
C ALA A 91 -25.19 5.54 -25.24
N GLY A 92 -24.12 6.28 -24.89
CA GLY A 92 -23.94 7.66 -25.30
C GLY A 92 -24.90 8.62 -24.58
N ASP A 93 -25.31 8.29 -23.35
CA ASP A 93 -26.16 9.12 -22.49
C ASP A 93 -25.34 9.80 -21.38
N PRO A 94 -24.76 10.99 -21.64
CA PRO A 94 -23.93 11.68 -20.66
C PRO A 94 -24.72 12.17 -19.44
N GLU A 95 -26.02 12.44 -19.58
CA GLU A 95 -26.83 12.91 -18.45
C GLU A 95 -27.14 11.77 -17.49
N GLY A 96 -27.56 10.60 -18.01
CA GLY A 96 -27.70 9.39 -17.19
C GLY A 96 -26.40 9.02 -16.47
N GLU A 97 -25.28 9.05 -17.22
CA GLU A 97 -23.95 8.80 -16.68
C GLU A 97 -23.61 9.76 -15.52
N TYR A 98 -23.90 11.06 -15.69
CA TYR A 98 -23.70 12.07 -14.65
C TYR A 98 -24.54 11.79 -13.41
N GLN A 99 -25.84 11.51 -13.57
CA GLN A 99 -26.75 11.26 -12.44
C GLN A 99 -26.28 10.08 -11.59
N HIS A 100 -25.84 8.99 -12.22
CA HIS A 100 -25.37 7.83 -11.49
C HIS A 100 -23.99 8.02 -10.86
N TRP A 101 -23.04 8.70 -11.50
CA TRP A 101 -21.78 9.05 -10.82
C TRP A 101 -22.00 10.01 -9.66
N ARG A 102 -22.92 10.97 -9.81
CA ARG A 102 -23.29 11.90 -8.75
C ARG A 102 -23.90 11.17 -7.55
N ALA A 103 -24.81 10.24 -7.78
CA ALA A 103 -25.38 9.40 -6.72
C ALA A 103 -24.31 8.56 -6.00
N ALA A 104 -23.40 7.93 -6.76
CA ALA A 104 -22.28 7.18 -6.17
C ALA A 104 -21.33 8.06 -5.34
N TYR A 105 -21.07 9.30 -5.79
CA TYR A 105 -20.27 10.28 -5.05
C TYR A 105 -20.94 10.72 -3.74
N GLU A 106 -22.24 11.05 -3.78
CA GLU A 106 -22.98 11.51 -2.60
C GLU A 106 -23.10 10.41 -1.53
N LEU A 107 -23.28 9.14 -1.93
CA LEU A 107 -23.31 8.00 -1.01
C LEU A 107 -21.97 7.77 -0.29
N LYS A 108 -20.84 8.23 -0.86
CA LYS A 108 -19.52 8.10 -0.22
C LYS A 108 -19.44 8.85 1.11
N ALA A 109 -20.18 9.96 1.27
CA ALA A 109 -20.24 10.68 2.54
C ALA A 109 -20.77 9.79 3.68
N ALA A 110 -21.69 8.87 3.37
CA ALA A 110 -22.23 7.90 4.33
C ALA A 110 -21.37 6.63 4.47
N TYR A 111 -20.45 6.37 3.52
CA TYR A 111 -19.63 5.16 3.51
C TYR A 111 -18.20 5.44 2.98
N PRO A 112 -17.38 6.20 3.73
CA PRO A 112 -16.12 6.78 3.22
C PRO A 112 -15.02 5.75 2.91
N ASN A 113 -15.14 4.52 3.44
CA ASN A 113 -14.13 3.46 3.30
C ASN A 113 -14.25 2.66 2.00
N PHE A 114 -15.26 2.95 1.17
CA PHE A 114 -15.42 2.31 -0.14
C PHE A 114 -15.46 3.38 -1.22
N SER A 115 -14.71 3.18 -2.28
CA SER A 115 -14.71 4.07 -3.42
C SER A 115 -14.70 3.27 -4.71
N VAL A 116 -15.52 3.72 -5.63
CA VAL A 116 -15.57 3.29 -7.04
C VAL A 116 -14.90 4.33 -7.94
N GLY A 117 -14.15 5.28 -7.36
CA GLY A 117 -13.57 6.44 -8.04
C GLY A 117 -14.59 7.30 -8.77
N ALA A 118 -15.73 7.57 -8.12
CA ALA A 118 -16.83 8.36 -8.68
C ALA A 118 -16.40 9.81 -8.94
N GLU A 119 -15.59 10.39 -8.06
CA GLU A 119 -15.06 11.75 -8.16
C GLU A 119 -14.27 11.97 -9.44
N LEU A 120 -13.31 11.09 -9.71
CA LEU A 120 -12.46 11.16 -10.90
C LEU A 120 -13.28 11.01 -12.18
N ARG A 121 -14.23 10.05 -12.18
CA ARG A 121 -15.08 9.76 -13.35
C ARG A 121 -16.09 10.87 -13.62
N LEU A 122 -16.67 11.46 -12.58
CA LEU A 122 -17.60 12.58 -12.67
C LEU A 122 -16.90 13.86 -13.14
N ALA A 123 -15.73 14.18 -12.56
CA ALA A 123 -14.93 15.32 -12.99
C ALA A 123 -14.47 15.17 -14.45
N ARG A 124 -14.05 13.96 -14.87
CA ARG A 124 -13.73 13.65 -16.27
C ARG A 124 -14.93 13.88 -17.17
N LEU A 125 -16.12 13.39 -16.81
CA LEU A 125 -17.34 13.55 -17.61
C LEU A 125 -17.70 15.03 -17.77
N ILE A 126 -17.67 15.82 -16.69
CA ILE A 126 -17.91 17.26 -16.74
C ILE A 126 -16.98 17.96 -17.74
N ALA A 127 -15.68 17.61 -17.71
CA ALA A 127 -14.69 18.16 -18.62
C ALA A 127 -14.91 17.70 -20.08
N GLU A 128 -15.23 16.42 -20.30
CA GLU A 128 -15.54 15.85 -21.62
C GLU A 128 -16.73 16.55 -22.29
N GLN A 129 -17.81 16.77 -21.52
CA GLN A 129 -19.04 17.39 -22.01
C GLN A 129 -18.97 18.92 -22.05
N ARG A 130 -17.87 19.51 -21.57
CA ARG A 130 -17.67 20.96 -21.45
C ARG A 130 -18.83 21.67 -20.75
N TRP A 131 -19.30 21.08 -19.65
CA TRP A 131 -20.31 21.72 -18.81
C TRP A 131 -19.65 22.81 -17.96
N GLU A 132 -19.40 23.96 -18.58
CA GLU A 132 -18.66 25.10 -18.00
C GLU A 132 -19.19 25.51 -16.62
N GLN A 133 -20.50 25.48 -16.44
CA GLN A 133 -21.19 25.79 -15.18
C GLN A 133 -20.86 24.81 -14.03
N ARG A 134 -20.19 23.69 -14.32
CA ARG A 134 -19.79 22.64 -13.37
C ARG A 134 -18.27 22.50 -13.23
N PHE A 135 -17.47 23.34 -13.88
CA PHE A 135 -16.01 23.18 -13.81
C PHE A 135 -15.46 23.36 -12.39
N ASP A 136 -16.04 24.26 -11.59
CA ASP A 136 -15.63 24.45 -10.19
C ASP A 136 -16.03 23.27 -9.29
N GLU A 137 -17.11 22.57 -9.65
CA GLU A 137 -17.50 21.31 -9.02
C GLU A 137 -16.47 20.23 -9.32
N ALA A 138 -16.05 20.10 -10.58
CA ALA A 138 -15.02 19.13 -11.00
C ALA A 138 -13.67 19.39 -10.31
N ASP A 139 -13.23 20.66 -10.21
CA ASP A 139 -11.99 20.99 -9.50
C ASP A 139 -12.03 20.60 -8.03
N ARG A 140 -13.14 20.92 -7.35
CA ARG A 140 -13.28 20.58 -5.94
C ARG A 140 -13.21 19.08 -5.71
N MET A 141 -13.90 18.28 -6.53
CA MET A 141 -13.85 16.82 -6.45
C MET A 141 -12.43 16.28 -6.68
N LEU A 142 -11.70 16.86 -7.63
CA LEU A 142 -10.32 16.47 -7.91
C LEU A 142 -9.38 16.87 -6.76
N ALA A 143 -9.52 18.07 -6.20
CA ALA A 143 -8.75 18.53 -5.05
C ALA A 143 -9.01 17.69 -3.79
N GLU A 144 -10.28 17.41 -3.46
CA GLU A 144 -10.68 16.51 -2.37
C GLU A 144 -10.11 15.10 -2.56
N THR A 145 -10.06 14.63 -3.80
CA THR A 145 -9.54 13.30 -4.13
C THR A 145 -8.02 13.26 -4.01
N LEU A 146 -7.32 14.28 -4.50
CA LEU A 146 -5.88 14.42 -4.34
C LEU A 146 -5.49 14.51 -2.85
N GLY A 147 -6.20 15.34 -2.06
CA GLY A 147 -5.93 15.52 -0.64
C GLY A 147 -6.14 14.26 0.23
N ARG A 148 -6.92 13.28 -0.26
CA ARG A 148 -7.04 11.96 0.39
C ARG A 148 -5.90 10.99 0.02
N GLY A 149 -5.10 11.35 -1.00
CA GLY A 149 -4.06 10.52 -1.57
C GLY A 149 -4.60 9.54 -2.62
N LEU A 150 -3.90 9.44 -3.75
CA LEU A 150 -4.18 8.46 -4.80
C LEU A 150 -3.18 7.31 -4.73
N ILE A 151 -3.69 6.11 -4.45
CA ILE A 151 -2.87 4.94 -4.13
C ILE A 151 -2.50 4.19 -5.41
N PHE A 152 -3.45 4.04 -6.33
CA PHE A 152 -3.29 3.20 -7.50
C PHE A 152 -2.88 3.99 -8.76
N GLY A 153 -2.18 3.33 -9.68
CA GLY A 153 -1.71 3.94 -10.92
C GLY A 153 -2.86 4.38 -11.84
N ASP A 154 -3.95 3.61 -11.89
CA ASP A 154 -5.16 3.96 -12.65
C ASP A 154 -5.89 5.19 -12.09
N GLU A 155 -5.95 5.34 -10.77
CA GLU A 155 -6.51 6.54 -10.14
C GLU A 155 -5.70 7.79 -10.49
N ARG A 156 -4.37 7.70 -10.38
CA ARG A 156 -3.43 8.78 -10.74
C ARG A 156 -3.56 9.16 -12.21
N PHE A 157 -3.68 8.16 -13.08
CA PHE A 157 -3.89 8.36 -14.52
C PHE A 157 -5.24 9.04 -14.80
N GLU A 158 -6.33 8.57 -14.21
CA GLU A 158 -7.66 9.19 -14.38
C GLU A 158 -7.71 10.62 -13.81
N TYR A 159 -7.01 10.91 -12.71
CA TYR A 159 -6.85 12.27 -12.20
C TYR A 159 -6.13 13.17 -13.22
N ALA A 160 -4.94 12.76 -13.68
CA ALA A 160 -4.17 13.53 -14.65
C ALA A 160 -4.96 13.77 -15.94
N ARG A 161 -5.71 12.76 -16.40
CA ARG A 161 -6.60 12.85 -17.57
C ARG A 161 -7.77 13.80 -17.35
N ALA A 162 -8.42 13.77 -16.18
CA ALA A 162 -9.50 14.68 -15.85
C ALA A 162 -9.00 16.14 -15.83
N LYS A 163 -7.87 16.40 -15.16
CA LYS A 163 -7.23 17.73 -15.12
C LYS A 163 -6.78 18.22 -16.49
N MET A 164 -6.15 17.35 -17.30
CA MET A 164 -5.79 17.65 -18.69
C MET A 164 -7.00 18.16 -19.49
N ARG A 165 -8.12 17.44 -19.42
CA ARG A 165 -9.33 17.80 -20.18
C ARG A 165 -9.99 19.05 -19.64
N LEU A 166 -10.01 19.23 -18.33
CA LEU A 166 -10.56 20.44 -17.72
C LEU A 166 -9.73 21.68 -18.09
N ALA A 167 -8.40 21.58 -18.06
CA ALA A 167 -7.50 22.62 -18.54
C ALA A 167 -7.70 22.91 -20.03
N THR A 168 -7.87 21.88 -20.86
CA THR A 168 -8.19 22.02 -22.28
C THR A 168 -9.51 22.75 -22.49
N ALA A 169 -10.55 22.38 -21.75
CA ALA A 169 -11.87 23.00 -21.85
C ALA A 169 -11.88 24.47 -21.42
N ARG A 170 -10.97 24.87 -20.52
CA ARG A 170 -10.74 26.25 -20.10
C ARG A 170 -9.74 27.03 -20.98
N GLY A 171 -9.18 26.41 -22.02
CA GLY A 171 -8.20 27.05 -22.90
C GLY A 171 -6.79 27.19 -22.31
N HIS A 172 -6.47 26.48 -21.22
CA HIS A 172 -5.15 26.47 -20.59
C HIS A 172 -4.24 25.43 -21.26
N ALA A 173 -3.82 25.70 -22.51
CA ALA A 173 -3.09 24.73 -23.35
C ALA A 173 -1.78 24.22 -22.72
N ASP A 174 -0.97 25.10 -22.13
CA ASP A 174 0.31 24.72 -21.51
C ASP A 174 0.12 23.79 -20.31
N LEU A 175 -0.86 24.09 -19.44
CA LEU A 175 -1.19 23.25 -18.29
C LEU A 175 -1.79 21.91 -18.74
N ALA A 176 -2.64 21.91 -19.77
CA ALA A 176 -3.16 20.68 -20.36
C ALA A 176 -2.02 19.79 -20.90
N ALA A 177 -1.04 20.39 -21.59
CA ALA A 177 0.13 19.67 -22.08
C ALA A 177 0.98 19.08 -20.94
N ALA A 178 1.12 19.79 -19.82
CA ALA A 178 1.81 19.28 -18.63
C ALA A 178 1.11 18.04 -18.03
N TYR A 179 -0.20 18.09 -17.84
CA TYR A 179 -0.96 16.92 -17.38
C TYR A 179 -0.92 15.75 -18.37
N ALA A 180 -0.95 16.02 -19.67
CA ALA A 180 -0.85 15.00 -20.70
C ALA A 180 0.50 14.25 -20.62
N ARG A 181 1.62 14.98 -20.52
CA ARG A 181 2.96 14.38 -20.37
C ARG A 181 3.10 13.61 -19.06
N GLY A 182 2.53 14.14 -17.98
CA GLY A 182 2.43 13.42 -16.71
C GLY A 182 1.70 12.09 -16.86
N ALA A 183 0.51 12.10 -17.48
CA ALA A 183 -0.28 10.89 -17.73
C ALA A 183 0.47 9.88 -18.62
N MET A 184 1.18 10.33 -19.65
CA MET A 184 2.03 9.47 -20.49
C MET A 184 3.16 8.82 -19.68
N SER A 185 3.78 9.55 -18.74
CA SER A 185 4.81 9.00 -17.86
C SER A 185 4.27 7.94 -16.91
N LEU A 186 3.06 8.13 -16.37
CA LEU A 186 2.38 7.11 -15.57
C LEU A 186 2.16 5.83 -16.37
N VAL A 187 1.73 5.94 -17.64
CA VAL A 187 1.58 4.79 -18.55
C VAL A 187 2.92 4.09 -18.79
N ALA A 188 3.99 4.83 -19.01
CA ALA A 188 5.32 4.28 -19.26
C ALA A 188 5.88 3.48 -18.06
N THR A 189 5.44 3.82 -16.85
CA THR A 189 5.91 3.22 -15.59
C THR A 189 4.90 2.27 -14.94
N ASP A 190 3.76 1.99 -15.58
CA ASP A 190 2.65 1.18 -15.07
C ASP A 190 3.14 -0.15 -14.46
N ALA A 191 3.42 -0.11 -13.16
CA ALA A 191 3.94 -1.19 -12.36
C ALA A 191 2.87 -1.59 -11.34
N PRO A 192 2.76 -2.88 -11.00
CA PRO A 192 1.76 -3.33 -10.04
C PRO A 192 2.01 -2.69 -8.66
N THR A 193 1.04 -1.91 -8.19
CA THR A 193 1.11 -1.26 -6.86
C THR A 193 1.15 -2.31 -5.76
N ILE A 194 0.38 -3.39 -5.90
CA ILE A 194 0.33 -4.50 -4.95
C ILE A 194 0.94 -5.76 -5.57
N ARG A 195 2.14 -6.14 -5.11
CA ARG A 195 2.89 -7.29 -5.65
C ARG A 195 2.11 -8.61 -5.65
N ARG A 196 1.23 -8.83 -4.67
CA ARG A 196 0.39 -10.04 -4.57
C ARG A 196 -0.86 -10.00 -5.47
N HIS A 197 -1.22 -8.82 -5.96
CA HIS A 197 -2.38 -8.58 -6.82
C HIS A 197 -1.93 -7.77 -8.04
N PRO A 198 -1.15 -8.38 -8.95
CA PRO A 198 -0.45 -7.66 -10.01
C PRO A 198 -1.38 -6.97 -11.02
N THR A 199 -2.67 -7.33 -11.03
CA THR A 199 -3.70 -6.72 -11.89
C THR A 199 -4.42 -5.54 -11.23
N VAL A 200 -4.32 -5.38 -9.91
CA VAL A 200 -5.04 -4.33 -9.17
C VAL A 200 -4.32 -3.00 -9.32
N GLY A 201 -5.05 -1.97 -9.73
CA GLY A 201 -4.55 -0.61 -9.88
C GLY A 201 -3.71 -0.38 -11.14
N ARG A 202 -3.80 -1.29 -12.13
CA ARG A 202 -3.14 -1.17 -13.43
C ARG A 202 -3.87 -0.17 -14.32
N ILE A 203 -3.11 0.65 -15.05
CA ILE A 203 -3.70 1.64 -15.96
C ILE A 203 -4.38 0.91 -17.13
N LEU A 204 -5.71 1.00 -17.19
CA LEU A 204 -6.50 0.46 -18.29
C LEU A 204 -6.63 1.51 -19.40
N ARG A 205 -5.88 1.31 -20.48
CA ARG A 205 -5.89 2.20 -21.65
C ARG A 205 -7.09 1.90 -22.54
N ARG A 206 -7.81 2.94 -22.97
CA ARG A 206 -8.89 2.85 -23.97
C ARG A 206 -8.38 3.21 -25.36
N GLY A 207 -9.09 2.76 -26.39
CA GLY A 207 -8.79 3.13 -27.77
C GLY A 207 -8.80 4.65 -27.94
N GLY A 208 -7.69 5.20 -28.46
CA GLY A 208 -7.53 6.64 -28.69
C GLY A 208 -6.90 7.43 -27.53
N ASP A 209 -6.71 6.84 -26.35
CA ASP A 209 -6.12 7.54 -25.20
C ASP A 209 -4.72 8.07 -25.52
N ASP A 210 -3.85 7.24 -26.12
CA ASP A 210 -2.50 7.67 -26.53
C ASP A 210 -2.54 8.81 -27.54
N THR A 211 -3.38 8.69 -28.57
CA THR A 211 -3.51 9.72 -29.62
C THR A 211 -3.99 11.04 -29.02
N GLU A 212 -4.92 11.00 -28.06
CA GLU A 212 -5.40 12.19 -27.35
C GLU A 212 -4.28 12.82 -26.52
N LEU A 213 -3.58 12.03 -25.71
CA LEU A 213 -2.47 12.49 -24.86
C LEU A 213 -1.34 13.10 -25.71
N GLU A 214 -0.89 12.41 -26.76
CA GLU A 214 0.16 12.89 -27.67
C GLU A 214 -0.23 14.17 -28.42
N ARG A 215 -1.51 14.31 -28.75
CA ARG A 215 -2.01 15.54 -29.37
C ARG A 215 -1.98 16.69 -28.36
N ILE A 216 -2.60 16.53 -27.19
CA ILE A 216 -2.65 17.60 -26.16
C ILE A 216 -1.24 17.98 -25.68
N ALA A 217 -0.34 17.00 -25.51
CA ALA A 217 1.06 17.25 -25.12
C ALA A 217 1.86 18.07 -26.15
N ARG A 218 1.43 18.10 -27.42
CA ARG A 218 2.03 18.90 -28.50
C ARG A 218 1.35 20.26 -28.70
N ASP A 219 0.07 20.37 -28.35
CA ASP A 219 -0.73 21.58 -28.56
C ASP A 219 -0.34 22.73 -27.62
N GLY A 220 0.42 22.46 -26.55
CA GLY A 220 0.94 23.45 -25.60
C GLY A 220 2.43 23.27 -25.28
N VAL A 221 3.01 24.23 -24.57
CA VAL A 221 4.37 24.18 -24.02
C VAL A 221 4.29 23.77 -22.57
N ALA A 222 4.33 22.47 -22.32
CA ALA A 222 4.14 21.88 -20.98
C ALA A 222 5.01 22.54 -19.91
N GLU A 223 6.25 22.88 -20.24
CA GLU A 223 7.24 23.52 -19.37
C GLU A 223 6.84 24.92 -18.89
N ARG A 224 5.87 25.57 -19.54
CA ARG A 224 5.31 26.86 -19.14
C ARG A 224 4.04 26.73 -18.29
N GLY A 225 3.55 25.51 -18.10
CA GLY A 225 2.28 25.24 -17.39
C GLY A 225 2.33 25.57 -15.91
N SER A 226 3.51 25.48 -15.28
CA SER A 226 3.71 25.85 -13.86
C SER A 226 5.19 26.07 -13.56
N ALA A 227 5.50 27.01 -12.64
CA ALA A 227 6.86 27.28 -12.20
C ALA A 227 7.51 26.09 -11.48
N VAL A 228 6.70 25.22 -10.84
CA VAL A 228 7.20 24.03 -10.13
C VAL A 228 7.90 23.04 -11.05
N ILE A 229 7.64 23.10 -12.36
CA ILE A 229 8.26 22.21 -13.36
C ILE A 229 9.78 22.35 -13.36
N ASP A 230 10.31 23.54 -13.12
CA ASP A 230 11.76 23.76 -13.12
C ASP A 230 12.48 23.05 -11.96
N GLU A 231 11.76 22.73 -10.87
CA GLU A 231 12.29 21.95 -9.75
C GLU A 231 12.46 20.45 -10.10
N PHE A 232 11.80 20.00 -11.16
CA PHE A 232 11.82 18.61 -11.62
C PHE A 232 12.70 18.41 -12.86
N ARG A 233 13.59 19.37 -13.16
CA ARG A 233 14.61 19.20 -14.21
C ARG A 233 15.78 18.37 -13.71
N ASP A 234 16.26 17.49 -14.57
CA ASP A 234 17.53 16.79 -14.34
C ASP A 234 18.74 17.68 -14.69
N ASP A 235 19.95 17.14 -14.53
CA ASP A 235 21.20 17.86 -14.82
C ASP A 235 21.36 18.21 -16.31
N ASN A 236 20.58 17.59 -17.21
CA ASN A 236 20.54 17.90 -18.64
C ASN A 236 19.50 18.98 -18.97
N GLY A 237 18.72 19.42 -17.98
CA GLY A 237 17.63 20.36 -18.15
C GLY A 237 16.33 19.72 -18.66
N GLU A 238 16.25 18.39 -18.76
CA GLU A 238 15.03 17.68 -19.16
C GLU A 238 14.07 17.55 -17.99
N VAL A 239 12.76 17.77 -18.22
CA VAL A 239 11.75 17.64 -17.18
C VAL A 239 11.45 16.17 -16.91
N ARG A 240 11.59 15.75 -15.65
CA ARG A 240 11.15 14.45 -15.17
C ARG A 240 9.65 14.47 -14.88
N TRP A 241 8.86 14.09 -15.87
CA TRP A 241 7.42 13.85 -15.68
C TRP A 241 7.21 12.66 -14.74
N CYS A 242 6.68 12.93 -13.55
CA CYS A 242 6.38 11.94 -12.51
C CYS A 242 5.11 12.33 -11.75
N TRP A 243 4.59 11.44 -10.93
CA TRP A 243 3.35 11.71 -10.18
C TRP A 243 3.52 12.90 -9.24
N GLU A 244 4.67 12.99 -8.57
CA GLU A 244 5.00 14.05 -7.62
C GLU A 244 4.97 15.44 -8.27
N LEU A 245 5.36 15.55 -9.55
CA LEU A 245 5.22 16.78 -10.32
C LEU A 245 3.76 17.08 -10.61
N ILE A 246 2.98 16.07 -11.05
CA ILE A 246 1.56 16.22 -11.38
C ILE A 246 0.77 16.76 -10.18
N GLU A 247 1.03 16.23 -8.98
CA GLU A 247 0.36 16.66 -7.73
C GLU A 247 0.59 18.14 -7.43
N ARG A 248 1.74 18.68 -7.86
CA ARG A 248 2.15 20.06 -7.57
C ARG A 248 1.79 21.07 -8.65
N LEU A 249 1.28 20.62 -9.81
CA LEU A 249 0.95 21.52 -10.92
C LEU A 249 -0.10 22.58 -10.56
N GLU A 250 -0.99 22.30 -9.59
CA GLU A 250 -2.02 23.25 -9.14
C GLU A 250 -1.54 24.25 -8.09
N GLY A 251 -0.26 24.16 -7.72
CA GLY A 251 0.26 24.80 -6.53
C GLY A 251 -0.15 24.05 -5.27
N VAL A 252 0.53 24.37 -4.18
CA VAL A 252 0.35 23.70 -2.91
C VAL A 252 -0.33 24.66 -1.95
N GLU A 253 -1.54 24.31 -1.51
CA GLU A 253 -2.32 25.15 -0.60
C GLU A 253 -1.55 25.35 0.72
N PRO A 254 -1.30 26.60 1.16
CA PRO A 254 -0.60 26.85 2.41
C PRO A 254 -1.27 26.17 3.61
N GLY A 255 -0.49 25.41 4.38
CA GLY A 255 -0.98 24.68 5.55
C GLY A 255 -1.63 23.32 5.24
N SER A 256 -1.71 22.92 3.97
CA SER A 256 -2.07 21.56 3.59
C SER A 256 -1.02 20.53 4.05
N ALA A 257 -1.40 19.25 4.08
CA ALA A 257 -0.45 18.16 4.32
C ALA A 257 0.70 18.18 3.29
N GLN A 258 0.39 18.47 2.03
CA GLN A 258 1.39 18.61 0.97
C GLN A 258 2.35 19.78 1.23
N ALA A 259 1.87 20.92 1.75
CA ALA A 259 2.74 22.05 2.12
C ALA A 259 3.69 21.68 3.27
N ALA A 260 3.21 20.89 4.22
CA ALA A 260 4.04 20.38 5.32
C ALA A 260 5.08 19.38 4.81
N GLU A 261 4.71 18.50 3.88
CA GLU A 261 5.63 17.59 3.20
C GLU A 261 6.69 18.36 2.38
N ASP A 262 6.30 19.37 1.60
CA ASP A 262 7.26 20.20 0.85
C ASP A 262 8.20 20.96 1.78
N ALA A 263 7.68 21.52 2.88
CA ALA A 263 8.51 22.18 3.89
C ALA A 263 9.48 21.20 4.56
N GLN A 264 9.08 19.94 4.72
CA GLN A 264 9.93 18.86 5.22
C GLN A 264 10.96 18.43 4.17
N GLU A 265 10.58 18.26 2.90
CA GLU A 265 11.47 17.94 1.78
C GLU A 265 12.52 19.04 1.55
N ALA A 266 12.14 20.31 1.71
CA ALA A 266 13.07 21.43 1.66
C ALA A 266 14.20 21.31 2.70
N GLN A 267 13.94 20.73 3.88
CA GLN A 267 14.97 20.45 4.88
C GLN A 267 15.99 19.41 4.38
N PHE A 268 15.61 18.59 3.40
CA PHE A 268 16.47 17.57 2.80
C PHE A 268 17.07 17.97 1.45
N ALA A 269 16.74 19.14 0.90
CA ALA A 269 17.20 19.54 -0.43
C ALA A 269 18.74 19.41 -0.58
N ALA A 270 19.49 19.83 0.45
CA ALA A 270 20.95 19.68 0.49
C ALA A 270 21.39 18.20 0.51
N VAL A 271 20.75 17.37 1.35
CA VAL A 271 21.06 15.93 1.45
C VAL A 271 20.72 15.22 0.13
N LEU A 272 19.57 15.52 -0.47
CA LEU A 272 19.14 14.94 -1.74
C LEU A 272 20.06 15.36 -2.88
N CYS A 273 20.57 16.60 -2.87
CA CYS A 273 21.61 17.04 -3.79
C CYS A 273 22.91 16.22 -3.62
N GLU A 274 23.38 16.01 -2.39
CA GLU A 274 24.55 15.15 -2.11
C GLU A 274 24.29 13.69 -2.53
N VAL A 275 23.07 13.17 -2.34
CA VAL A 275 22.65 11.82 -2.74
C VAL A 275 22.64 11.66 -4.27
N ARG A 276 22.15 12.68 -5.00
CA ARG A 276 22.21 12.73 -6.47
C ARG A 276 23.65 12.78 -6.99
N ALA A 277 24.49 13.61 -6.37
CA ALA A 277 25.92 13.65 -6.68
C ALA A 277 26.63 12.30 -6.43
N ALA A 278 26.11 11.47 -5.52
CA ALA A 278 26.58 10.11 -5.29
C ALA A 278 26.01 9.06 -6.28
N GLY A 279 25.27 9.48 -7.31
CA GLY A 279 24.74 8.65 -8.38
C GLY A 279 23.38 8.00 -8.09
N ILE A 280 22.64 8.48 -7.09
CA ILE A 280 21.26 8.07 -6.84
C ILE A 280 20.30 9.17 -7.30
N ALA A 281 19.52 8.93 -8.34
CA ALA A 281 18.49 9.85 -8.83
C ALA A 281 17.24 9.90 -7.92
N ALA A 282 17.42 10.30 -6.66
CA ALA A 282 16.36 10.54 -5.68
C ALA A 282 16.02 12.03 -5.63
N TYR A 283 14.73 12.33 -5.73
CA TYR A 283 14.19 13.69 -5.72
C TYR A 283 13.36 13.94 -4.47
N SER A 284 12.85 12.86 -3.85
CA SER A 284 12.30 12.84 -2.50
C SER A 284 13.03 11.82 -1.64
N LEU A 285 13.04 12.01 -0.32
CA LEU A 285 13.44 10.93 0.60
C LEU A 285 12.52 9.71 0.48
N HIS A 286 11.26 9.91 0.11
CA HIS A 286 10.27 8.85 -0.07
C HIS A 286 10.58 7.96 -1.28
N ASP A 287 11.40 8.43 -2.22
CA ASP A 287 11.87 7.61 -3.36
C ASP A 287 12.78 6.49 -2.88
N LEU A 288 13.65 6.78 -1.91
CA LEU A 288 14.79 5.92 -1.55
C LEU A 288 14.40 4.48 -1.16
N PRO A 289 13.35 4.22 -0.36
CA PRO A 289 12.95 2.85 -0.03
C PRO A 289 12.46 2.02 -1.23
N GLY A 290 12.00 2.67 -2.31
CA GLY A 290 11.49 2.03 -3.52
C GLY A 290 12.55 1.82 -4.60
N MET A 291 13.71 2.46 -4.48
CA MET A 291 14.77 2.37 -5.48
C MET A 291 15.40 0.97 -5.56
N PRO A 292 15.99 0.60 -6.72
CA PRO A 292 16.75 -0.62 -6.84
C PRO A 292 17.86 -0.73 -5.77
N PRO A 293 18.21 -1.96 -5.33
CA PRO A 293 19.29 -2.21 -4.39
C PRO A 293 20.58 -1.40 -4.70
N PRO A 294 21.02 -0.49 -3.82
CA PRO A 294 22.17 0.39 -4.09
C PRO A 294 23.43 -0.46 -4.21
N THR A 295 24.39 -0.14 -5.09
CA THR A 295 25.68 -0.86 -5.11
C THR A 295 26.44 -0.68 -3.79
N ALA A 296 27.45 -1.49 -3.51
CA ALA A 296 28.25 -1.33 -2.29
C ALA A 296 28.99 0.02 -2.25
N ALA A 297 29.39 0.56 -3.41
CA ALA A 297 30.01 1.89 -3.51
C ALA A 297 28.99 2.98 -3.18
N VAL A 298 27.79 2.90 -3.75
CA VAL A 298 26.68 3.83 -3.49
C VAL A 298 26.29 3.79 -2.01
N ALA A 299 26.15 2.60 -1.41
CA ALA A 299 25.80 2.47 0.00
C ALA A 299 26.84 3.12 0.93
N ARG A 300 28.13 3.04 0.58
CA ARG A 300 29.21 3.72 1.32
C ARG A 300 29.20 5.23 1.17
N ALA A 301 28.84 5.74 -0.01
CA ALA A 301 28.73 7.18 -0.24
C ALA A 301 27.48 7.77 0.44
N VAL A 302 26.33 7.11 0.31
CA VAL A 302 25.03 7.64 0.73
C VAL A 302 24.71 7.34 2.21
N GLY A 303 25.18 6.23 2.76
CA GLY A 303 24.91 5.85 4.15
C GLY A 303 25.25 6.96 5.16
N PRO A 304 26.46 7.53 5.14
CA PRO A 304 26.83 8.64 6.03
C PRO A 304 25.96 9.90 5.87
N LEU A 305 25.48 10.18 4.65
CA LEU A 305 24.58 11.31 4.37
C LEU A 305 23.24 11.12 5.06
N LEU A 306 22.67 9.92 4.95
CA LEU A 306 21.41 9.56 5.58
C LEU A 306 21.52 9.54 7.12
N ILE A 307 22.65 9.07 7.66
CA ILE A 307 22.92 9.10 9.11
C ILE A 307 22.97 10.54 9.64
N ARG A 308 23.68 11.44 8.94
CA ARG A 308 23.69 12.88 9.26
C ARG A 308 22.28 13.47 9.20
N ALA A 309 21.54 13.18 8.13
CA ALA A 309 20.18 13.69 7.93
C ALA A 309 19.24 13.24 9.05
N TYR A 310 19.34 11.98 9.49
CA TYR A 310 18.52 11.42 10.58
C TYR A 310 18.60 12.26 11.87
N ALA A 311 19.80 12.74 12.22
CA ALA A 311 20.02 13.53 13.43
C ALA A 311 19.35 14.91 13.37
N ALA A 312 19.15 15.47 12.17
CA ALA A 312 18.70 16.84 11.98
C ALA A 312 17.17 17.01 11.89
N VAL A 313 16.41 15.91 11.89
CA VAL A 313 14.99 15.93 11.46
C VAL A 313 14.03 15.27 12.45
N GLY A 314 12.74 15.53 12.27
CA GLY A 314 11.66 14.98 13.10
C GLY A 314 11.35 13.49 12.85
N ASP A 315 10.49 12.92 13.69
CA ASP A 315 10.25 11.47 13.74
C ASP A 315 9.68 10.88 12.43
N ASP A 316 8.81 11.60 11.72
CA ASP A 316 8.26 11.13 10.44
C ASP A 316 9.37 11.01 9.36
N SER A 317 10.25 12.01 9.24
CA SER A 317 11.40 11.93 8.34
C SER A 317 12.38 10.83 8.74
N ARG A 318 12.61 10.66 10.05
CA ARG A 318 13.46 9.60 10.59
C ARG A 318 12.93 8.23 10.19
N GLU A 319 11.61 8.05 10.10
CA GLU A 319 10.98 6.79 9.71
C GLU A 319 11.31 6.44 8.25
N VAL A 320 11.24 7.43 7.37
CA VAL A 320 11.60 7.33 5.94
C VAL A 320 13.08 7.03 5.77
N ILE A 321 13.95 7.74 6.49
CA ILE A 321 15.41 7.49 6.46
C ILE A 321 15.73 6.08 6.97
N ALA A 322 15.10 5.67 8.08
CA ALA A 322 15.27 4.32 8.61
C ALA A 322 14.85 3.25 7.58
N ARG A 323 13.77 3.47 6.83
CA ARG A 323 13.33 2.62 5.70
C ARG A 323 14.33 2.60 4.55
N ALA A 324 14.84 3.76 4.14
CA ALA A 324 15.85 3.86 3.08
C ALA A 324 17.11 3.07 3.39
N LEU A 325 17.48 2.97 4.67
CA LEU A 325 18.62 2.19 5.14
C LEU A 325 18.36 0.67 5.21
N ARG A 326 17.15 0.16 4.93
CA ARG A 326 16.79 -1.27 5.02
C ARG A 326 17.29 -2.13 3.86
N HIS A 327 18.55 -1.95 3.52
CA HIS A 327 19.23 -2.80 2.55
C HIS A 327 20.53 -3.32 3.16
N VAL A 328 20.81 -4.63 3.00
CA VAL A 328 21.97 -5.29 3.61
C VAL A 328 23.31 -4.63 3.26
N ARG A 329 23.38 -3.91 2.13
CA ARG A 329 24.58 -3.18 1.71
C ARG A 329 24.90 -1.96 2.59
N TYR A 330 23.93 -1.42 3.35
CA TYR A 330 24.16 -0.39 4.35
C TYR A 330 24.69 -0.93 5.69
N ARG A 331 24.77 -2.25 5.87
CA ARG A 331 25.18 -2.88 7.14
C ARG A 331 26.48 -2.32 7.69
N ALA A 332 27.50 -2.20 6.84
CA ALA A 332 28.84 -1.78 7.25
C ALA A 332 28.93 -0.29 7.64
N VAL A 333 27.94 0.53 7.28
CA VAL A 333 27.95 1.99 7.50
C VAL A 333 26.89 2.45 8.49
N ALA A 334 25.75 1.76 8.58
CA ALA A 334 24.60 2.20 9.37
C ALA A 334 24.18 1.21 10.48
N GLY A 335 24.86 0.07 10.63
CA GLY A 335 24.53 -0.93 11.65
C GLY A 335 24.56 -0.37 13.07
N ASP A 336 25.67 0.25 13.46
CA ASP A 336 25.87 0.79 14.82
C ASP A 336 24.92 1.97 15.10
N ALA A 337 24.70 2.84 14.10
CA ALA A 337 23.76 3.96 14.19
C ALA A 337 22.31 3.47 14.40
N ALA A 338 21.86 2.48 13.62
CA ALA A 338 20.51 1.94 13.73
C ALA A 338 20.25 1.31 15.11
N VAL A 339 21.23 0.58 15.66
CA VAL A 339 21.14 -0.03 17.00
C VAL A 339 21.05 1.05 18.08
N THR A 340 21.83 2.11 17.95
CA THR A 340 21.81 3.27 18.87
C THR A 340 20.46 3.98 18.84
N TRP A 341 19.98 4.38 17.65
CA TRP A 341 18.68 5.05 17.50
C TRP A 341 17.52 4.21 18.01
N PHE A 342 17.57 2.89 17.80
CA PHE A 342 16.55 2.01 18.36
C PHE A 342 16.59 2.07 19.90
N GLY A 343 17.75 1.97 20.54
CA GLY A 343 17.86 1.99 22.00
C GLY A 343 17.35 3.29 22.63
N GLU A 344 17.60 4.43 21.98
CA GLU A 344 17.18 5.77 22.47
C GLU A 344 15.66 5.98 22.42
N LEU A 345 14.96 5.28 21.52
CA LEU A 345 13.54 5.50 21.30
C LEU A 345 12.67 4.58 22.18
N VAL A 346 11.93 5.16 23.11
CA VAL A 346 10.87 4.48 23.87
C VAL A 346 9.60 4.36 23.04
N ASN A 347 8.95 3.19 23.09
CA ASN A 347 7.66 2.97 22.43
C ASN A 347 6.53 3.65 23.24
N PRO A 348 5.76 4.57 22.64
CA PRO A 348 4.74 5.33 23.36
C PRO A 348 3.58 4.48 23.91
N ASP A 349 3.31 3.30 23.36
CA ASP A 349 2.16 2.44 23.72
C ASP A 349 2.21 1.88 25.15
N ILE A 350 3.37 1.96 25.81
CA ILE A 350 3.59 1.36 27.13
C ILE A 350 3.11 2.28 28.25
N LEU A 351 2.77 3.53 27.91
CA LEU A 351 2.21 4.52 28.83
C LEU A 351 0.69 4.36 29.00
N GLY A 352 0.21 3.12 29.17
CA GLY A 352 -0.88 2.72 30.07
C GLY A 352 -2.25 3.44 30.06
N GLY A 353 -2.58 4.30 29.10
CA GLY A 353 -3.88 4.95 29.01
C GLY A 353 -4.59 4.51 27.75
N GLY A 354 -5.75 3.85 27.85
CA GLY A 354 -6.57 3.45 26.71
C GLY A 354 -7.11 4.59 25.83
N ALA A 355 -6.50 5.78 25.90
CA ALA A 355 -6.73 6.87 24.97
C ALA A 355 -6.15 6.48 23.59
N PRO A 356 -6.82 6.88 22.49
CA PRO A 356 -6.26 6.72 21.16
C PRO A 356 -4.91 7.45 21.07
N PRO A 357 -3.90 6.85 20.40
CA PRO A 357 -2.59 7.48 20.28
C PRO A 357 -2.72 8.83 19.56
N THR A 358 -2.02 9.84 20.05
CA THR A 358 -1.87 11.11 19.35
C THR A 358 -1.16 10.89 18.01
N ALA A 359 -1.28 11.83 17.06
CA ALA A 359 -0.55 11.74 15.79
C ALA A 359 0.96 11.58 16.01
N GLU A 360 1.52 12.29 17.00
CA GLU A 360 2.92 12.19 17.43
C GLU A 360 3.26 10.80 17.98
N ALA A 361 2.43 10.24 18.87
CA ALA A 361 2.62 8.88 19.36
C ALA A 361 2.55 7.85 18.22
N GLY A 362 1.65 8.05 17.25
CA GLY A 362 1.56 7.26 16.04
C GLY A 362 2.84 7.33 15.19
N ALA A 363 3.36 8.53 14.94
CA ALA A 363 4.62 8.75 14.21
C ALA A 363 5.80 8.07 14.90
N ARG A 364 5.94 8.29 16.21
CA ARG A 364 6.99 7.68 17.02
C ARG A 364 6.92 6.15 17.05
N ARG A 365 5.70 5.58 17.11
CA ARG A 365 5.47 4.13 17.00
C ARG A 365 5.90 3.59 15.64
N ARG A 366 5.51 4.26 14.54
CA ARG A 366 5.95 3.89 13.18
C ARG A 366 7.47 3.94 13.05
N LEU A 367 8.11 5.01 13.54
CA LEU A 367 9.56 5.14 13.57
C LEU A 367 10.20 3.98 14.36
N LYS A 368 9.68 3.66 15.55
CA LYS A 368 10.22 2.57 16.38
C LYS A 368 10.14 1.21 15.70
N HIS A 369 9.00 0.89 15.09
CA HIS A 369 8.86 -0.31 14.26
C HIS A 369 9.83 -0.29 13.09
N SER A 370 10.00 0.87 12.47
CA SER A 370 10.88 1.03 11.33
C SER A 370 12.35 0.78 11.67
N LEU A 371 12.82 1.36 12.77
CA LEU A 371 14.14 1.09 13.34
C LEU A 371 14.30 -0.37 13.74
N GLY A 372 13.29 -1.01 14.33
CA GLY A 372 13.34 -2.43 14.67
C GLY A 372 13.60 -3.31 13.45
N GLN A 373 12.92 -3.03 12.32
CA GLN A 373 13.14 -3.70 11.04
C GLN A 373 14.55 -3.39 10.47
N THR A 374 15.01 -2.15 10.58
CA THR A 374 16.34 -1.74 10.13
C THR A 374 17.46 -2.41 10.93
N VAL A 375 17.40 -2.39 12.27
CA VAL A 375 18.31 -3.15 13.16
C VAL A 375 18.24 -4.63 12.83
N GLY A 376 17.01 -5.14 12.69
CA GLY A 376 16.68 -6.48 12.25
C GLY A 376 17.30 -6.88 10.93
N LEU A 377 17.85 -5.97 10.10
CA LEU A 377 18.61 -6.27 8.87
C LEU A 377 20.10 -5.91 8.95
N LEU A 378 20.43 -4.81 9.63
CA LEU A 378 21.74 -4.19 9.61
C LEU A 378 22.63 -4.57 10.78
N ALA A 379 22.10 -5.02 11.92
CA ALA A 379 22.95 -5.32 13.06
C ALA A 379 23.95 -6.46 12.76
N GLY A 380 25.22 -6.18 13.07
CA GLY A 380 26.31 -7.16 13.10
C GLY A 380 26.28 -8.07 14.33
N ARG A 381 27.12 -9.10 14.34
CA ARG A 381 27.16 -10.11 15.43
C ARG A 381 27.53 -9.52 16.79
N HIS A 382 28.41 -8.51 16.80
CA HIS A 382 28.83 -7.83 18.02
C HIS A 382 27.70 -7.12 18.77
N HIS A 383 26.56 -6.90 18.11
CA HIS A 383 25.36 -6.31 18.74
C HIS A 383 24.47 -7.33 19.45
N ALA A 384 24.73 -8.64 19.36
CA ALA A 384 23.82 -9.66 19.89
C ALA A 384 23.47 -9.46 21.38
N PRO A 385 24.42 -9.15 22.29
CA PRO A 385 24.08 -8.91 23.70
C PRO A 385 23.16 -7.69 23.89
N GLN A 386 23.43 -6.60 23.17
CA GLN A 386 22.62 -5.37 23.26
C GLN A 386 21.20 -5.60 22.72
N ILE A 387 21.07 -6.33 21.61
CA ILE A 387 19.78 -6.70 21.04
C ILE A 387 18.97 -7.59 22.00
N ALA A 388 19.62 -8.53 22.68
CA ALA A 388 18.96 -9.37 23.68
C ALA A 388 18.41 -8.53 24.85
N GLY A 389 19.18 -7.53 25.28
CA GLY A 389 18.72 -6.52 26.24
C GLY A 389 17.47 -5.80 25.75
N PHE A 390 17.47 -5.30 24.51
CA PHE A 390 16.30 -4.65 23.92
C PHE A 390 15.07 -5.56 23.80
N ILE A 391 15.25 -6.86 23.52
CA ILE A 391 14.10 -7.78 23.45
C ILE A 391 13.51 -8.02 24.85
N SER A 392 14.34 -8.04 25.89
CA SER A 392 13.91 -8.25 27.26
C SER A 392 13.27 -7.00 27.87
N ASP A 393 13.62 -5.80 27.38
CA ASP A 393 13.12 -4.54 27.91
C ASP A 393 11.70 -4.23 27.38
N PRO A 394 10.66 -4.24 28.23
CA PRO A 394 9.30 -3.96 27.79
C PRO A 394 9.15 -2.57 27.14
N VAL A 395 10.00 -1.57 27.45
CA VAL A 395 9.93 -0.18 26.92
C VAL A 395 9.96 -0.08 25.38
N HIS A 396 10.29 -1.18 24.70
CA HIS A 396 10.33 -1.24 23.25
C HIS A 396 9.07 -1.85 22.61
N GLY A 397 8.15 -2.43 23.39
CA GLY A 397 6.84 -2.92 22.96
C GLY A 397 6.92 -3.89 21.78
N ASP A 398 5.97 -3.84 20.84
CA ASP A 398 5.92 -4.82 19.74
C ASP A 398 7.06 -4.67 18.71
N ALA A 399 7.80 -3.56 18.72
CA ALA A 399 8.94 -3.39 17.82
C ALA A 399 10.10 -4.36 18.12
N ARG A 400 10.16 -4.91 19.35
CA ARG A 400 11.12 -5.95 19.76
C ARG A 400 11.10 -7.16 18.85
N VAL A 401 9.95 -7.42 18.25
CA VAL A 401 9.68 -8.60 17.45
C VAL A 401 10.55 -8.73 16.20
N TRP A 402 11.02 -7.59 15.67
CA TRP A 402 11.89 -7.50 14.50
C TRP A 402 13.36 -7.78 14.83
N LEU A 403 13.75 -7.64 16.09
CA LEU A 403 15.14 -7.80 16.52
C LEU A 403 15.61 -9.26 16.50
N PHE A 404 14.68 -10.20 16.54
CA PHE A 404 14.97 -11.63 16.37
C PHE A 404 15.64 -11.94 15.02
N ASP A 405 15.35 -11.18 13.96
CA ASP A 405 16.00 -11.33 12.66
C ASP A 405 17.51 -11.00 12.73
N ALA A 406 17.90 -10.10 13.64
CA ALA A 406 19.31 -9.82 13.90
C ALA A 406 20.00 -10.96 14.66
N LEU A 407 19.37 -11.48 15.71
CA LEU A 407 19.90 -12.64 16.46
C LEU A 407 20.03 -13.89 15.58
N ALA A 408 19.07 -14.14 14.68
CA ALA A 408 19.13 -15.24 13.73
C ALA A 408 20.37 -15.21 12.81
N ARG A 409 21.00 -14.04 12.65
CA ARG A 409 22.25 -13.88 11.87
C ARG A 409 23.51 -13.87 12.73
N GLY A 410 23.37 -13.69 14.04
CA GLY A 410 24.45 -13.70 15.03
C GLY A 410 25.23 -15.00 15.07
N LYS A 411 24.60 -16.13 14.67
CA LYS A 411 25.14 -17.49 14.79
C LYS A 411 25.40 -17.84 16.27
N GLU A 412 26.56 -18.40 16.59
CA GLU A 412 26.97 -18.86 17.92
C GLU A 412 26.80 -17.77 18.99
N ASP A 413 27.18 -16.54 18.67
CA ASP A 413 27.15 -15.40 19.59
C ASP A 413 25.73 -15.06 20.11
N ALA A 414 24.68 -15.51 19.41
CA ALA A 414 23.29 -15.25 19.79
C ALA A 414 22.65 -16.38 20.60
N VAL A 415 23.27 -17.56 20.68
CA VAL A 415 22.66 -18.75 21.31
C VAL A 415 22.37 -18.50 22.80
N GLU A 416 23.33 -17.97 23.55
CA GLU A 416 23.14 -17.70 24.98
C GLU A 416 22.04 -16.68 25.24
N SER A 417 22.05 -15.60 24.46
CA SER A 417 21.02 -14.56 24.52
C SER A 417 19.63 -15.11 24.24
N LEU A 418 19.51 -16.01 23.25
CA LEU A 418 18.22 -16.60 22.92
C LEU A 418 17.77 -17.64 23.95
N LEU A 419 18.68 -18.43 24.51
CA LEU A 419 18.35 -19.36 25.60
C LEU A 419 17.80 -18.61 26.82
N ALA A 420 18.36 -17.44 27.15
CA ALA A 420 17.83 -16.59 28.22
C ALA A 420 16.42 -16.04 27.93
N LEU A 421 16.00 -15.98 26.66
CA LEU A 421 14.68 -15.49 26.24
C LEU A 421 13.61 -16.58 26.14
N VAL A 422 13.99 -17.87 26.21
CA VAL A 422 13.06 -19.02 26.09
C VAL A 422 12.11 -19.16 27.29
N ASP A 423 12.37 -18.47 28.40
CA ASP A 423 11.47 -18.46 29.56
C ASP A 423 10.87 -17.07 29.80
N HIS A 424 10.83 -16.23 28.75
CA HIS A 424 10.27 -14.90 28.86
C HIS A 424 8.74 -14.97 29.14
N PRO A 425 8.20 -14.14 30.05
CA PRO A 425 6.77 -14.17 30.43
C PRO A 425 5.82 -13.74 29.31
N ASP A 426 6.33 -13.04 28.29
CA ASP A 426 5.62 -12.76 27.05
C ASP A 426 5.73 -13.96 26.11
N ASP A 427 4.65 -14.75 26.02
CA ASP A 427 4.55 -15.93 25.16
C ASP A 427 4.98 -15.63 23.72
N GLY A 428 4.65 -14.42 23.22
CA GLY A 428 4.98 -13.95 21.89
C GLY A 428 6.49 -13.86 21.61
N LEU A 429 7.26 -13.42 22.61
CA LEU A 429 8.71 -13.37 22.53
C LEU A 429 9.34 -14.74 22.75
N ASN A 430 8.78 -15.53 23.68
CA ASN A 430 9.24 -16.87 24.00
C ASN A 430 9.26 -17.76 22.74
N TRP A 431 8.13 -17.89 22.03
CA TRP A 431 8.06 -18.78 20.87
C TRP A 431 8.98 -18.32 19.73
N ARG A 432 9.18 -17.00 19.57
CA ARG A 432 10.12 -16.46 18.57
C ARG A 432 11.57 -16.73 18.93
N ALA A 433 11.96 -16.58 20.19
CA ALA A 433 13.30 -16.95 20.66
C ALA A 433 13.57 -18.42 20.36
N PHE A 434 12.61 -19.29 20.67
CA PHE A 434 12.69 -20.71 20.41
C PHE A 434 12.76 -21.06 18.92
N ASP A 435 11.95 -20.43 18.07
CA ASP A 435 12.01 -20.61 16.61
C ASP A 435 13.38 -20.19 16.04
N VAL A 436 13.95 -19.08 16.51
CA VAL A 436 15.28 -18.64 16.08
C VAL A 436 16.37 -19.64 16.51
N LEU A 437 16.33 -20.15 17.75
CA LEU A 437 17.26 -21.21 18.20
C LEU A 437 17.20 -22.46 17.30
N CYS A 438 15.98 -22.87 16.94
CA CYS A 438 15.75 -23.99 16.03
C CYS A 438 16.32 -23.72 14.63
N LYS A 439 16.25 -22.48 14.13
CA LYS A 439 16.83 -22.08 12.83
C LYS A 439 18.35 -21.99 12.86
N LEU A 440 18.94 -21.64 14.01
CA LEU A 440 20.39 -21.58 14.19
C LEU A 440 21.05 -22.96 14.22
N ARG A 441 20.29 -24.03 14.50
CA ARG A 441 20.82 -25.41 14.53
C ARG A 441 21.94 -25.54 15.57
N SER A 442 21.69 -24.96 16.73
CA SER A 442 22.60 -25.00 17.88
C SER A 442 22.47 -26.34 18.61
N GLU A 443 23.62 -27.00 18.85
CA GLU A 443 23.68 -28.22 19.66
C GLU A 443 23.31 -27.93 21.12
N ARG A 444 23.65 -26.74 21.64
CA ARG A 444 23.29 -26.30 23.00
C ARG A 444 21.79 -26.22 23.23
N ALA A 445 21.01 -25.90 22.19
CA ALA A 445 19.55 -25.81 22.28
C ALA A 445 18.85 -27.17 22.06
N GLU A 446 19.59 -28.24 21.71
CA GLU A 446 19.00 -29.55 21.46
C GLU A 446 18.23 -30.15 22.64
N PRO A 447 18.70 -30.08 23.91
CA PRO A 447 17.95 -30.63 25.04
C PRO A 447 16.55 -30.01 25.17
N LEU A 448 16.47 -28.69 24.98
CA LEU A 448 15.23 -27.94 24.98
C LEU A 448 14.31 -28.35 23.82
N MET A 449 14.86 -28.48 22.60
CA MET A 449 14.08 -28.95 21.45
C MET A 449 13.52 -30.35 21.68
N ARG A 450 14.31 -31.27 22.24
CA ARG A 450 13.84 -32.62 22.58
C ARG A 450 12.73 -32.58 23.62
N ALA A 451 12.85 -31.72 24.64
CA ALA A 451 11.81 -31.56 25.66
C ALA A 451 10.47 -31.10 25.08
N HIS A 452 10.47 -30.12 24.16
CA HIS A 452 9.23 -29.68 23.50
C HIS A 452 8.70 -30.68 22.47
N ALA A 453 9.58 -31.35 21.71
CA ALA A 453 9.18 -32.34 20.71
C ALA A 453 8.58 -33.62 21.32
N ALA A 454 8.97 -33.97 22.54
CA ALA A 454 8.46 -35.13 23.28
C ALA A 454 7.07 -34.90 23.90
N ARG A 455 6.58 -33.65 23.95
CA ARG A 455 5.23 -33.37 24.46
C ARG A 455 4.18 -33.97 23.53
N GLU A 456 3.17 -34.60 24.12
CA GLU A 456 2.08 -35.23 23.37
C GLU A 456 1.32 -34.18 22.57
N ARG A 457 1.11 -34.44 21.27
CA ARG A 457 0.34 -33.53 20.41
C ARG A 457 -1.15 -33.73 20.71
N PRO A 458 -1.89 -32.72 21.19
CA PRO A 458 -3.30 -32.88 21.43
C PRO A 458 -4.01 -33.20 20.10
N ALA A 459 -4.95 -34.15 20.12
CA ALA A 459 -5.72 -34.53 18.93
C ALA A 459 -6.51 -33.35 18.35
N ARG A 460 -6.92 -32.41 19.22
CA ARG A 460 -7.53 -31.13 18.87
C ARG A 460 -7.15 -30.09 19.91
N ALA A 461 -6.53 -28.99 19.48
CA ALA A 461 -6.21 -27.87 20.37
C ALA A 461 -7.46 -27.01 20.61
N THR A 462 -8.08 -27.17 21.79
CA THR A 462 -9.29 -26.43 22.18
C THR A 462 -8.98 -25.19 23.01
N THR A 463 -7.81 -25.15 23.67
CA THR A 463 -7.35 -23.99 24.46
C THR A 463 -6.15 -23.29 23.81
N ASP A 464 -5.92 -22.02 24.15
CA ASP A 464 -4.78 -21.25 23.65
C ASP A 464 -3.44 -21.83 24.15
N GLU A 465 -3.41 -22.37 25.36
CA GLU A 465 -2.26 -23.10 25.89
C GLU A 465 -1.94 -24.33 25.04
N GLN A 466 -2.95 -25.14 24.68
CA GLN A 466 -2.77 -26.31 23.81
C GLN A 466 -2.30 -25.91 22.41
N ARG A 467 -2.82 -24.81 21.85
CA ARG A 467 -2.34 -24.29 20.55
C ARG A 467 -0.89 -23.86 20.64
N THR A 468 -0.51 -23.18 21.72
CA THR A 468 0.87 -22.75 21.98
C THR A 468 1.79 -23.96 22.11
N GLN A 469 1.44 -24.93 22.96
CA GLN A 469 2.20 -26.19 23.11
C GLN A 469 2.36 -26.93 21.78
N GLN A 470 1.30 -26.98 20.96
CA GLN A 470 1.35 -27.58 19.63
C GLN A 470 2.34 -26.84 18.71
N VAL A 471 2.31 -25.50 18.69
CA VAL A 471 3.24 -24.68 17.90
C VAL A 471 4.70 -24.92 18.33
N PHE A 472 4.98 -24.93 19.63
CA PHE A 472 6.33 -25.24 20.13
C PHE A 472 6.78 -26.66 19.74
N GLY A 473 5.90 -27.66 19.86
CA GLY A 473 6.21 -29.03 19.45
C GLY A 473 6.51 -29.16 17.95
N ASP A 474 5.75 -28.47 17.10
CA ASP A 474 5.95 -28.45 15.66
C ASP A 474 7.28 -27.75 15.28
N ILE A 475 7.57 -26.60 15.90
CA ILE A 475 8.85 -25.88 15.72
C ILE A 475 10.03 -26.74 16.18
N ALA A 476 9.92 -27.39 17.34
CA ALA A 476 10.98 -28.20 17.92
C ALA A 476 11.36 -29.40 17.04
N ARG A 477 10.35 -30.11 16.50
CA ARG A 477 10.58 -31.23 15.57
C ARG A 477 11.31 -30.76 14.32
N ALA A 478 10.85 -29.67 13.69
CA ALA A 478 11.52 -29.09 12.54
C ALA A 478 12.95 -28.61 12.87
N GLY A 479 13.18 -28.09 14.08
CA GLY A 479 14.50 -27.71 14.58
C GLY A 479 15.46 -28.91 14.69
N LEU A 480 15.01 -30.01 15.29
CA LEU A 480 15.80 -31.25 15.43
C LEU A 480 16.17 -31.86 14.06
N GLU A 481 15.24 -31.87 13.11
CA GLU A 481 15.51 -32.31 11.73
C GLU A 481 16.60 -31.46 11.07
N ARG A 482 16.52 -30.12 11.19
CA ARG A 482 17.53 -29.20 10.66
C ARG A 482 18.89 -29.38 11.34
N LEU A 483 18.90 -29.61 12.66
CA LEU A 483 20.12 -29.86 13.42
C LEU A 483 20.80 -31.17 12.98
N ALA A 484 20.03 -32.25 12.85
CA ALA A 484 20.54 -33.54 12.36
C ALA A 484 21.12 -33.41 10.94
N ALA A 485 20.42 -32.72 10.03
CA ALA A 485 20.91 -32.44 8.69
C ALA A 485 22.20 -31.58 8.70
N ALA A 486 22.29 -30.60 9.59
CA ALA A 486 23.50 -29.78 9.73
C ALA A 486 24.69 -30.56 10.28
N ARG A 487 24.49 -31.45 11.27
CA ARG A 487 25.52 -32.35 11.78
C ARG A 487 26.06 -33.27 10.69
N ALA A 488 25.16 -33.90 9.93
CA ALA A 488 25.54 -34.75 8.80
C ALA A 488 26.37 -33.98 7.75
N ALA A 489 26.14 -32.68 7.60
CA ALA A 489 26.88 -31.81 6.70
C ALA A 489 28.14 -31.15 7.31
N GLY A 490 28.47 -31.39 8.59
CA GLY A 490 29.56 -30.70 9.28
C GLY A 490 29.34 -29.20 9.48
N LYS A 491 28.09 -28.75 9.52
CA LYS A 491 27.66 -27.34 9.60
C LYS A 491 26.86 -27.02 10.87
N SER A 492 26.87 -27.88 11.89
CA SER A 492 26.21 -27.58 13.17
C SER A 492 26.95 -26.47 13.91
N ILE A 493 26.18 -25.67 14.67
CA ILE A 493 26.69 -24.67 15.59
C ILE A 493 26.83 -25.37 16.94
N ARG A 494 28.05 -25.40 17.49
CA ARG A 494 28.34 -26.12 18.74
C ARG A 494 27.88 -25.35 19.98
#